data_AF-A0A8T4HBW7-F1
#
_entry.id   AF-A0A8T4HBW7-F1
#
_cell.length_a   1.000
_cell.length_b   1.000
_cell.length_c   1.000
_cell.angle_alpha   90.00
_cell.angle_beta   90.00
_cell.angle_gamma   90.00
#
_symmetry.space_group_name_H-M   'P 1'
#
loop_
_entity.id
_entity.type
_entity.pdbx_description
1 polymer ?
#
loop_
_entity_poly.entity_id
_entity_poly.type
_entity_poly.pdbx_seq_one_letter_code
_entity_poly.pdbx_strand_id
1 'polypeptide(L)'
;MPARFMHNIILTLGAANDQYGNLNKIAEERLLIAFQVYKRYGGKFLCTGGFGSKFNKTHRPHAFYAKNFLIELGASSTDIMNIIVSSNTVDDMRLSKDIIDKLQP
;
A
#
# COMPACT_ATOMS: atom_id res chain seq x y z
N MET A 1 -7.88 -4.59 -32.69
CA MET A 1 -7.35 -3.85 -31.52
C MET A 1 -7.13 -4.87 -30.42
N PRO A 2 -5.91 -5.21 -29.99
CA PRO A 2 -5.78 -6.07 -28.81
C PRO A 2 -6.29 -5.29 -27.59
N ALA A 3 -7.07 -5.95 -26.73
CA ALA A 3 -7.49 -5.39 -25.47
C ALA A 3 -6.24 -5.03 -24.66
N ARG A 4 -6.02 -3.73 -24.43
CA ARG A 4 -4.97 -3.26 -23.55
C ARG A 4 -5.40 -3.65 -22.13
N PHE A 5 -4.77 -4.67 -21.55
CA PHE A 5 -4.97 -5.03 -20.14
C PHE A 5 -4.51 -3.84 -19.29
N MET A 6 -5.44 -2.98 -18.87
CA MET A 6 -5.15 -1.87 -17.96
C MET A 6 -4.71 -2.45 -16.62
N HIS A 7 -3.44 -2.28 -16.27
CA HIS A 7 -2.92 -2.72 -14.97
C HIS A 7 -3.12 -1.59 -13.97
N ASN A 8 -4.32 -1.47 -13.40
CA ASN A 8 -4.56 -0.47 -12.36
C ASN A 8 -3.63 -0.74 -11.16
N ILE A 9 -2.88 0.27 -10.73
CA ILE A 9 -2.07 0.23 -9.51
C ILE A 9 -2.70 1.19 -8.50
N ILE A 10 -3.02 0.66 -7.32
CA ILE A 10 -3.54 1.41 -6.19
C ILE A 10 -2.38 1.61 -5.22
N LEU A 11 -1.76 2.79 -5.30
CA LEU A 11 -0.69 3.19 -4.40
C LEU A 11 -1.27 3.69 -3.08
N THR A 12 -0.91 3.03 -1.97
CA THR A 12 -1.34 3.45 -0.63
C THR A 12 -0.18 4.09 0.12
N LEU A 13 -0.35 5.37 0.49
CA LEU A 13 0.62 6.14 1.26
C LEU A 13 0.50 5.82 2.74
N GLY A 14 1.64 5.53 3.37
CA GLY A 14 1.70 5.17 4.77
C GLY A 14 1.14 6.23 5.72
N ALA A 15 0.62 5.78 6.85
CA ALA A 15 0.22 6.59 7.99
C ALA A 15 0.71 5.90 9.28
N ALA A 16 0.46 6.48 10.46
CA ALA A 16 1.03 5.92 11.68
C ALA A 16 0.33 4.62 12.11
N ASN A 17 1.08 3.74 12.78
CA ASN A 17 0.55 2.63 13.57
C ASN A 17 1.13 2.70 15.00
N ASP A 18 0.46 2.06 15.94
CA ASP A 18 0.96 1.97 17.31
C ASP A 18 2.13 0.98 17.44
N GLN A 19 2.65 0.83 18.65
CA GLN A 19 3.78 -0.06 18.95
C GLN A 19 3.46 -1.56 18.83
N TYR A 20 2.19 -1.93 18.71
CA TYR A 20 1.72 -3.30 18.50
C TYR A 20 1.42 -3.58 17.02
N GLY A 21 1.50 -2.56 16.16
CA GLY A 21 1.19 -2.67 14.75
C GLY A 21 -0.27 -2.40 14.41
N ASN A 22 -1.07 -1.93 15.37
CA ASN A 22 -2.44 -1.52 15.08
C ASN A 22 -2.40 -0.22 14.29
N LEU A 23 -3.04 -0.24 13.13
CA LEU A 23 -3.18 0.91 12.24
C LEU A 23 -3.94 2.01 12.97
N ASN A 24 -3.49 3.26 12.85
CA ASN A 24 -4.30 4.36 13.35
C ASN A 24 -5.51 4.59 12.43
N LYS A 25 -6.49 5.36 12.91
CA LYS A 25 -7.72 5.68 12.17
C LYS A 25 -7.46 6.22 10.76
N ILE A 26 -6.43 7.06 10.58
CA ILE A 26 -6.10 7.63 9.26
C ILE A 26 -5.60 6.53 8.31
N ALA A 27 -4.77 5.61 8.80
CA ALA A 27 -4.26 4.50 8.02
C ALA A 27 -5.40 3.54 7.62
N GLU A 28 -6.27 3.20 8.58
CA GLU A 28 -7.44 2.34 8.35
C GLU A 28 -8.39 2.96 7.32
N GLU A 29 -8.78 4.23 7.48
CA GLU A 29 -9.69 4.91 6.54
C GLU A 29 -9.13 4.97 5.12
N ARG A 30 -7.83 5.23 4.98
CA ARG A 30 -7.15 5.20 3.66
C ARG A 30 -7.21 3.82 3.02
N LEU A 31 -6.94 2.77 3.79
CA LEU A 31 -6.96 1.40 3.28
C LEU A 31 -8.37 0.93 2.96
N LEU A 32 -9.37 1.34 3.74
CA LEU A 32 -10.78 1.09 3.43
C LEU A 32 -11.19 1.74 2.10
N ILE A 33 -10.82 2.99 1.86
CA ILE A 33 -11.08 3.66 0.58
C ILE A 33 -10.33 2.96 -0.56
N ALA A 34 -9.05 2.63 -0.36
CA ALA A 34 -8.27 1.89 -1.35
C ALA A 34 -8.90 0.54 -1.70
N PHE A 35 -9.44 -0.17 -0.71
CA PHE A 35 -10.16 -1.42 -0.91
C PHE A 35 -11.48 -1.23 -1.68
N GLN A 36 -12.21 -0.15 -1.43
CA GLN A 36 -13.41 0.19 -2.22
C GLN A 36 -13.06 0.47 -3.69
N VAL A 37 -11.95 1.17 -3.95
CA VAL A 37 -11.42 1.40 -5.31
C VAL A 37 -11.07 0.07 -5.98
N TYR A 38 -10.36 -0.82 -5.29
CA TYR A 38 -10.05 -2.16 -5.78
C TYR A 38 -11.28 -2.99 -6.13
N LYS A 39 -12.30 -3.02 -5.26
CA LYS A 39 -13.54 -3.74 -5.56
C LYS A 39 -14.28 -3.21 -6.79
N ARG A 40 -14.15 -1.90 -7.05
CA ARG A 40 -14.86 -1.24 -8.16
C ARG A 40 -14.12 -1.36 -9.49
N TYR A 41 -12.80 -1.27 -9.47
CA TYR A 41 -11.99 -1.12 -10.69
C TYR A 41 -10.97 -2.25 -10.90
N GLY A 42 -10.84 -3.17 -9.96
CA GLY A 42 -9.74 -4.13 -9.91
C GLY A 42 -8.39 -3.45 -9.77
N GLY A 43 -7.32 -4.24 -9.89
CA GLY A 43 -5.95 -3.74 -9.89
C GLY A 43 -5.08 -4.40 -8.83
N LYS A 44 -3.88 -3.86 -8.65
CA LYS A 44 -2.90 -4.35 -7.68
C LYS A 44 -2.56 -3.26 -6.67
N PHE A 45 -2.34 -3.66 -5.43
CA PHE A 45 -1.94 -2.74 -4.36
C PHE A 45 -0.43 -2.62 -4.30
N LEU A 46 0.03 -1.38 -4.17
CA LEU A 46 1.42 -1.05 -3.86
C LEU A 46 1.44 -0.29 -2.53
N CYS A 47 1.73 -1.01 -1.44
CA CYS A 47 1.75 -0.42 -0.10
C CYS A 47 3.12 0.20 0.21
N THR A 48 3.10 1.42 0.76
CA THR A 48 4.31 2.14 1.19
C THR A 48 4.31 2.37 2.70
N GLY A 49 5.47 2.74 3.24
CA GLY A 49 5.66 3.11 4.63
C GLY A 49 6.65 2.21 5.36
N GLY A 50 7.66 2.82 5.97
CA GLY A 50 8.70 2.16 6.75
C GLY A 50 8.54 2.33 8.25
N PHE A 51 9.57 2.86 8.91
CA PHE A 51 9.70 2.99 10.36
C PHE A 51 9.79 4.46 10.77
N GLY A 52 9.46 4.77 12.04
CA GLY A 52 9.69 6.11 12.58
C GLY A 52 9.20 6.28 14.02
N SER A 53 9.89 7.10 14.81
CA SER A 53 9.61 7.30 16.25
C SER A 53 8.24 7.91 16.56
N LYS A 54 7.57 8.54 15.59
CA LYS A 54 6.18 9.03 15.71
C LYS A 54 5.24 8.40 14.68
N PHE A 55 5.72 7.38 13.96
CA PHE A 55 5.05 6.81 12.80
C PHE A 55 4.84 5.31 12.95
N ASN A 56 5.92 4.56 13.12
CA ASN A 56 5.88 3.11 13.29
C ASN A 56 7.12 2.66 14.10
N LYS A 57 6.90 2.22 15.34
CA LYS A 57 7.96 1.75 16.25
C LYS A 57 8.10 0.23 16.32
N THR A 58 7.41 -0.50 15.45
CA THR A 58 7.42 -1.97 15.50
C THR A 58 8.64 -2.56 14.79
N HIS A 59 8.72 -3.88 14.74
CA HIS A 59 9.78 -4.63 14.04
C HIS A 59 9.45 -4.92 12.56
N ARG A 60 8.30 -4.47 12.03
CA ARG A 60 7.94 -4.58 10.61
C ARG A 60 7.66 -3.19 10.04
N PRO A 61 7.96 -2.93 8.75
CA PRO A 61 7.60 -1.65 8.13
C PRO A 61 6.09 -1.46 8.10
N HIS A 62 5.61 -0.21 8.09
CA HIS A 62 4.18 0.10 8.07
C HIS A 62 3.45 -0.60 6.91
N ALA A 63 4.08 -0.65 5.74
CA ALA A 63 3.55 -1.31 4.56
C ALA A 63 3.20 -2.79 4.76
N PHE A 64 3.85 -3.48 5.72
CA PHE A 64 3.50 -4.85 6.09
C PHE A 64 2.11 -4.94 6.72
N TYR A 65 1.81 -4.05 7.67
CA TYR A 65 0.51 -4.01 8.34
C TYR A 65 -0.59 -3.56 7.37
N ALA A 66 -0.30 -2.57 6.53
CA ALA A 66 -1.22 -2.13 5.47
C ALA A 66 -1.58 -3.27 4.51
N LYS A 67 -0.58 -4.05 4.06
CA LYS A 67 -0.80 -5.26 3.26
C LYS A 67 -1.71 -6.26 3.97
N ASN A 68 -1.42 -6.60 5.22
CA ASN A 68 -2.18 -7.61 5.96
C ASN A 68 -3.62 -7.17 6.17
N PHE A 69 -3.83 -5.91 6.52
CA PHE A 69 -5.17 -5.33 6.67
C PHE A 69 -5.99 -5.44 5.37
N LEU A 70 -5.39 -5.17 4.21
CA LEU A 70 -6.09 -5.33 2.92
C LEU A 70 -6.44 -6.80 2.62
N ILE A 71 -5.56 -7.74 2.95
CA ILE A 71 -5.82 -9.18 2.80
C ILE A 71 -6.95 -9.62 3.74
N GLU A 72 -6.93 -9.18 4.99
CA GLU A 72 -7.98 -9.45 5.98
C GLU A 72 -9.34 -8.86 5.56
N LEU A 73 -9.33 -7.71 4.87
CA LEU A 73 -10.53 -7.14 4.25
C LEU A 73 -11.05 -7.93 3.04
N GLY A 74 -10.27 -8.87 2.50
CA GLY A 74 -10.65 -9.75 1.39
C GLY A 74 -9.98 -9.44 0.05
N ALA A 75 -8.91 -8.64 0.02
CA ALA A 75 -8.10 -8.50 -1.19
C ALA A 75 -7.32 -9.80 -1.49
N SER A 76 -7.19 -10.16 -2.76
CA SER A 76 -6.36 -11.31 -3.13
C SER A 76 -4.90 -11.04 -2.76
N SER A 77 -4.25 -12.02 -2.13
CA SER A 77 -2.82 -11.93 -1.81
C SER A 77 -1.93 -11.84 -3.06
N THR A 78 -2.41 -12.33 -4.22
CA THR A 78 -1.72 -12.21 -5.52
C THR A 78 -1.80 -10.81 -6.13
N ASP A 79 -2.74 -9.99 -5.65
CA ASP A 79 -2.91 -8.61 -6.09
C ASP A 79 -2.14 -7.64 -5.19
N ILE A 80 -1.56 -8.12 -4.08
CA ILE A 80 -0.63 -7.33 -3.28
C ILE A 80 0.77 -7.46 -3.87
N MET A 81 1.30 -6.34 -4.36
CA MET A 81 2.68 -6.26 -4.85
C MET A 81 3.68 -6.28 -3.70
N ASN A 82 4.97 -6.36 -4.02
CA ASN A 82 6.02 -6.19 -3.02
C ASN A 82 5.88 -4.83 -2.32
N ILE A 83 5.96 -4.85 -1.00
CA ILE A 83 5.87 -3.64 -0.18
C ILE A 83 7.08 -2.73 -0.40
N ILE A 84 6.87 -1.42 -0.29
CA ILE A 84 7.92 -0.41 -0.35
C ILE A 84 8.22 0.08 1.07
N VAL A 85 9.46 -0.11 1.51
CA VAL A 85 9.94 0.44 2.78
C VAL A 85 10.49 1.84 2.51
N SER A 86 9.74 2.85 2.94
CA SER A 86 10.01 4.27 2.72
C SER A 86 10.14 5.02 4.05
N SER A 87 10.90 6.12 4.07
CA SER A 87 11.13 6.89 5.30
C SER A 87 10.31 8.17 5.40
N ASN A 88 9.73 8.63 4.29
CA ASN A 88 8.93 9.85 4.18
C ASN A 88 8.13 9.85 2.86
N THR A 89 7.28 10.86 2.67
CA THR A 89 6.44 10.99 1.47
C THR A 89 7.21 11.17 0.17
N VAL A 90 8.39 11.79 0.19
CA VAL A 90 9.24 11.91 -1.01
C VAL A 90 9.74 10.54 -1.43
N ASP A 91 10.16 9.71 -0.47
CA ASP A 91 10.56 8.33 -0.73
C ASP A 91 9.39 7.47 -1.20
N ASP A 92 8.18 7.64 -0.63
CA ASP A 92 6.98 6.96 -1.11
C ASP A 92 6.82 7.16 -2.62
N MET A 93 6.87 8.40 -3.08
CA MET A 93 6.65 8.75 -4.48
C MET A 93 7.81 8.32 -5.38
N ARG A 94 9.06 8.58 -4.97
CA ARG A 94 10.25 8.23 -5.76
C ARG A 94 10.38 6.72 -5.97
N LEU A 95 10.29 5.94 -4.90
CA LEU A 95 10.43 4.48 -4.96
C LEU A 95 9.25 3.82 -5.67
N SER A 96 8.04 4.35 -5.49
CA SER A 96 6.86 3.86 -6.21
C SER A 96 6.96 4.14 -7.70
N LYS A 97 7.44 5.32 -8.09
CA LYS A 97 7.63 5.67 -9.50
C LYS A 97 8.52 4.67 -10.23
N ASP A 98 9.65 4.28 -9.64
CA ASP A 98 10.57 3.30 -10.25
C ASP A 98 9.92 1.93 -10.48
N ILE A 99 8.96 1.55 -9.63
CA ILE A 99 8.20 0.30 -9.78
C ILE A 99 7.10 0.45 -10.82
N ILE A 100 6.33 1.55 -10.77
CA ILE A 100 5.23 1.85 -11.69
C ILE A 100 5.75 1.97 -13.12
N ASP A 101 6.86 2.67 -13.34
CA ASP A 101 7.47 2.85 -14.66
C ASP A 101 7.89 1.51 -15.30
N LYS A 102 8.35 0.55 -14.49
CA LYS A 102 8.71 -0.80 -14.96
C LYS A 102 7.50 -1.64 -15.36
N LEU A 103 6.33 -1.36 -14.79
CA LEU A 103 5.10 -2.13 -15.03
C LEU A 103 4.31 -1.62 -16.22
N GLN A 104 4.56 -0.39 -16.67
CA GLN A 104 3.86 0.27 -17.77
C GLN A 104 2.33 0.05 -17.75
N PRO A 105 1.65 0.47 -16.67
CA PRO A 105 0.25 0.14 -16.43
C PRO A 105 -0.78 0.63 -17.45
#